data_AF-A0A832YET6-F1
#
_entry.id   AF-A0A832YET6-F1
#
_cell.length_a   1.000
_cell.length_b   1.000
_cell.length_c   1.000
_cell.angle_alpha   90.00
_cell.angle_beta   90.00
_cell.angle_gamma   90.00
#
_symmetry.space_group_name_H-M   'P 1'
#
loop_
_entity.id
_entity.type
_entity.pdbx_description
1 polymer ?
#
loop_
_entity_poly.entity_id
_entity_poly.type
_entity_poly.pdbx_seq_one_letter_code
_entity_poly.pdbx_strand_id
1 'polypeptide(L)'
;MKKRLHTNQKLSQERWDELLSVPSPKPVWKIIKWGFPIIILGLFGFLLMQGNYEELLAVAYTWLALNAALAALGALLARGHPLAILTAALASPITSLNPTLAAGWFAGAVQMKIAKPTSKDLQDFLKLDSFGLFWSNRVGRVLLVTAFANLGSSIGAYLAGTAIIGTLLV
;
A
#
# COMPACT_ATOMS: atom_id res chain seq x y z
N MET A 1 31.69 -4.18 9.08
CA MET A 1 30.67 -4.65 10.05
C MET A 1 31.21 -5.67 11.06
N LYS A 2 32.11 -6.61 10.68
CA LYS A 2 32.69 -7.65 11.56
C LYS A 2 33.52 -7.17 12.78
N LYS A 3 34.03 -5.94 12.81
CA LYS A 3 34.90 -5.47 13.92
C LYS A 3 34.16 -5.04 15.20
N ARG A 4 32.83 -4.93 15.18
CA ARG A 4 32.04 -4.33 16.27
C ARG A 4 31.35 -5.32 17.23
N LEU A 5 31.34 -6.62 16.89
CA LEU A 5 30.69 -7.66 17.70
C LEU A 5 31.67 -8.41 18.63
N HIS A 6 32.98 -8.27 18.42
CA HIS A 6 34.01 -8.96 19.22
C HIS A 6 34.52 -8.14 20.40
N THR A 7 34.20 -6.84 20.45
CA THR A 7 34.51 -6.00 21.60
C THR A 7 33.37 -6.17 22.59
N ASN A 8 33.64 -6.75 23.76
CA ASN A 8 32.70 -6.80 24.90
C ASN A 8 32.53 -5.40 25.54
N GLN A 9 32.39 -4.36 24.70
CA GLN A 9 32.15 -3.00 25.12
C GLN A 9 30.73 -2.92 25.66
N LYS A 10 30.61 -2.77 26.98
CA LYS A 10 29.35 -2.36 27.60
C LYS A 10 28.97 -1.01 27.00
N LEU A 11 27.78 -0.93 26.42
CA LEU A 11 27.20 0.34 25.94
C LEU A 11 27.12 1.30 27.13
N SER A 12 27.63 2.53 26.95
CA SER A 12 27.41 3.60 27.92
C SER A 12 25.92 3.95 27.97
N GLN A 13 25.46 4.48 29.11
CA GLN A 13 24.07 4.89 29.26
C GLN A 13 23.67 5.92 28.18
N GLU A 14 24.55 6.88 27.90
CA GLU A 14 24.36 7.89 26.84
C GLU A 14 24.19 7.26 25.44
N ARG A 15 25.00 6.25 25.11
CA ARG A 15 24.88 5.56 23.82
C ARG A 15 23.61 4.72 23.76
N TRP A 16 23.14 4.22 24.90
CA TRP A 16 21.88 3.51 24.98
C TRP A 16 20.70 4.44 24.72
N ASP A 17 20.70 5.61 25.35
CA ASP A 17 19.66 6.61 25.19
C ASP A 17 19.62 7.18 23.75
N GLU A 18 20.78 7.33 23.11
CA GLU A 18 20.88 7.71 21.69
C GLU A 18 20.20 6.67 20.77
N LEU A 19 20.46 5.38 20.98
CA LEU A 19 19.88 4.30 20.16
C LEU A 19 18.37 4.12 20.38
N LEU A 20 17.89 4.48 21.57
CA LEU A 20 16.46 4.47 21.91
C LEU A 20 15.74 5.76 21.45
N SER A 21 16.49 6.81 21.12
CA SER A 21 15.91 8.04 20.60
C SER A 21 15.39 7.85 19.17
N VAL A 22 14.10 8.06 18.98
CA VAL A 22 13.49 8.10 17.64
C VAL A 22 13.44 9.57 17.21
N PRO A 23 14.18 9.98 16.15
CA PRO A 23 14.14 11.36 15.70
C PRO A 23 12.72 11.74 15.31
N SER A 24 12.25 12.90 15.78
CA SER A 24 10.91 13.37 15.46
C SER A 24 10.78 13.58 13.95
N PRO A 25 9.71 13.07 13.32
CA PRO A 25 9.53 13.23 11.88
C PRO A 25 9.41 14.71 11.54
N LYS A 26 10.21 15.17 10.58
CA LYS A 26 10.19 16.56 10.12
C LYS A 26 8.76 16.96 9.69
N PRO A 27 8.27 18.17 10.00
CA PRO A 27 6.90 18.62 9.65
C PRO A 27 6.56 18.48 8.16
N VAL A 28 7.56 18.63 7.28
CA VAL A 28 7.42 18.45 5.83
C VAL A 28 6.82 17.09 5.44
N TRP A 29 7.13 16.03 6.19
CA TRP A 29 6.58 14.70 5.91
C TRP A 29 5.09 14.61 6.22
N LYS A 30 4.56 15.40 7.16
CA LYS A 30 3.12 15.47 7.42
C LYS A 30 2.40 16.14 6.26
N ILE A 31 2.99 17.21 5.72
CA ILE A 31 2.44 17.95 4.58
C ILE A 31 2.42 17.07 3.33
N ILE A 32 3.52 16.39 3.01
CA ILE A 32 3.60 15.50 1.84
C ILE A 32 2.56 14.38 1.92
N LYS A 33 2.39 13.76 3.11
CA LYS A 33 1.43 12.66 3.32
C LYS A 33 -0.01 13.08 3.04
N TRP A 34 -0.40 14.29 3.43
CA TRP A 34 -1.79 14.77 3.29
C TRP A 34 -2.02 15.63 2.06
N GLY A 35 -0.96 16.19 1.46
CA GLY A 35 -1.07 17.08 0.32
C GLY A 35 -1.73 16.41 -0.88
N PHE A 36 -1.29 15.20 -1.25
CA PHE A 36 -1.86 14.47 -2.38
C PHE A 36 -3.38 14.16 -2.19
N PRO A 37 -3.83 13.55 -1.07
CA PRO A 37 -5.25 13.38 -0.78
C PRO A 37 -6.07 14.68 -0.85
N ILE A 38 -5.56 15.76 -0.22
CA ILE A 38 -6.27 17.04 -0.17
C ILE A 38 -6.42 17.63 -1.56
N ILE A 39 -5.39 17.55 -2.40
CA ILE A 39 -5.45 18.07 -3.78
C ILE A 39 -6.52 17.32 -4.58
N ILE A 40 -6.51 15.98 -4.55
CA ILE A 40 -7.47 15.18 -5.30
C ILE A 40 -8.91 15.41 -4.79
N LEU A 41 -9.12 15.39 -3.46
CA LEU A 41 -10.44 15.67 -2.88
C LEU A 41 -10.91 17.10 -3.16
N GLY A 42 -10.00 18.07 -3.12
CA GLY A 42 -10.27 19.46 -3.45
C GLY A 42 -10.71 19.63 -4.90
N LEU A 43 -10.09 18.88 -5.83
CA LEU A 43 -10.52 18.85 -7.22
C LEU A 43 -11.95 18.30 -7.39
N PHE A 44 -12.26 17.17 -6.74
CA PHE A 44 -13.63 16.63 -6.74
C PHE A 44 -14.63 17.65 -6.21
N GLY A 45 -14.31 18.33 -5.10
CA GLY A 45 -15.15 19.38 -4.52
C GLY A 45 -15.32 20.59 -5.44
N PHE A 46 -14.25 21.02 -6.11
CA PHE A 46 -14.26 22.15 -7.04
C PHE A 46 -15.15 21.90 -8.26
N LEU A 47 -15.03 20.73 -8.90
CA LEU A 47 -15.86 20.32 -10.03
C LEU A 47 -17.34 20.22 -9.64
N LEU A 48 -17.60 19.69 -8.45
CA LEU A 48 -18.96 19.61 -7.89
C LEU A 48 -19.58 21.00 -7.67
N MET A 49 -18.81 21.95 -7.14
CA MET A 49 -19.27 23.33 -6.91
C MET A 49 -19.56 24.10 -8.21
N GLN A 50 -18.84 23.81 -9.28
CA GLN A 50 -19.10 24.40 -10.60
C GLN A 50 -20.31 23.77 -11.31
N GLY A 51 -20.82 22.65 -10.82
CA GLY A 51 -21.89 21.91 -11.48
C GLY A 51 -21.44 21.17 -12.75
N ASN A 52 -20.14 20.95 -12.94
CA ASN A 52 -19.62 20.20 -14.08
C ASN A 52 -19.72 18.68 -13.84
N TYR A 53 -20.93 18.15 -13.94
CA TYR A 53 -21.20 16.74 -13.63
C TYR A 53 -20.57 15.76 -14.62
N GLU A 54 -20.45 16.10 -15.89
CA GLU A 54 -19.82 15.22 -16.88
C GLU A 54 -18.33 15.03 -16.59
N GLU A 55 -17.62 16.13 -16.33
CA GLU A 55 -16.20 16.07 -15.98
C GLU A 55 -15.97 15.41 -14.62
N LEU A 56 -16.83 15.70 -13.64
CA LEU A 56 -16.81 15.03 -12.34
C LEU A 56 -16.92 13.51 -12.49
N LEU A 57 -17.83 13.02 -13.34
CA LEU A 57 -17.99 11.59 -13.62
C LEU A 57 -16.77 11.02 -14.34
N ALA A 58 -16.19 11.72 -15.30
CA ALA A 58 -14.99 11.28 -16.01
C ALA A 58 -13.79 11.15 -15.06
N VAL A 59 -13.59 12.13 -14.18
CA VAL A 59 -12.54 12.14 -13.16
C VAL A 59 -12.77 11.02 -12.14
N ALA A 60 -14.01 10.87 -11.65
CA ALA A 60 -14.38 9.78 -10.73
C ALA A 60 -14.12 8.42 -11.36
N TYR A 61 -14.57 8.21 -12.60
CA TYR A 61 -14.39 6.95 -13.31
C TYR A 61 -12.91 6.63 -13.50
N THR A 62 -12.10 7.60 -13.92
CA THR A 62 -10.65 7.43 -14.09
C THR A 62 -9.98 7.05 -12.77
N TRP A 63 -10.35 7.75 -11.68
CA TRP A 63 -9.83 7.45 -10.34
C TRP A 63 -10.20 6.04 -9.87
N LEU A 64 -11.49 5.69 -9.94
CA LEU A 64 -11.99 4.40 -9.49
C LEU A 64 -11.42 3.26 -10.34
N ALA A 65 -11.45 3.38 -11.67
CA ALA A 65 -11.03 2.34 -12.59
C ALA A 65 -9.55 2.01 -12.46
N LEU A 66 -8.66 3.02 -12.47
CA LEU A 66 -7.21 2.78 -12.39
C LEU A 66 -6.79 2.20 -11.04
N ASN A 67 -7.32 2.75 -9.93
CA ASN A 67 -7.04 2.22 -8.60
C ASN A 67 -7.55 0.78 -8.46
N ALA A 68 -8.82 0.53 -8.79
CA ALA A 68 -9.41 -0.78 -8.64
C ALA A 68 -8.72 -1.83 -9.53
N ALA A 69 -8.50 -1.51 -10.81
CA ALA A 69 -7.92 -2.43 -11.77
C ALA A 69 -6.48 -2.79 -11.42
N LEU A 70 -5.63 -1.81 -11.08
CA LEU A 70 -4.22 -2.09 -10.79
C LEU A 70 -4.02 -2.77 -9.43
N ALA A 71 -4.82 -2.44 -8.41
CA ALA A 71 -4.78 -3.16 -7.14
C ALA A 71 -5.27 -4.61 -7.29
N ALA A 72 -6.35 -4.83 -8.04
CA ALA A 72 -6.82 -6.17 -8.38
C ALA A 72 -5.78 -6.96 -9.19
N LEU A 73 -5.15 -6.33 -10.18
CA LEU A 73 -4.09 -6.93 -10.96
C LEU A 73 -2.90 -7.33 -10.07
N GLY A 74 -2.49 -6.48 -9.14
CA GLY A 74 -1.46 -6.81 -8.16
C GLY A 74 -1.82 -8.04 -7.33
N ALA A 75 -3.03 -8.08 -6.76
CA ALA A 75 -3.52 -9.23 -6.00
C ALA A 75 -3.64 -10.50 -6.88
N LEU A 76 -4.00 -10.36 -8.15
CA LEU A 76 -4.07 -11.44 -9.12
C LEU A 76 -2.68 -12.02 -9.44
N LEU A 77 -1.67 -11.17 -9.66
CA LEU A 77 -0.28 -11.57 -9.88
C LEU A 77 0.32 -12.29 -8.67
N ALA A 78 -0.13 -11.92 -7.47
CA ALA A 78 0.18 -12.65 -6.23
C ALA A 78 -0.53 -14.00 -6.12
N ARG A 79 -1.38 -14.37 -7.09
CA ARG A 79 -2.26 -15.56 -7.08
C ARG A 79 -3.21 -15.55 -5.88
N GLY A 80 -3.70 -14.37 -5.53
CA GLY A 80 -4.67 -14.16 -4.47
C GLY A 80 -5.98 -14.89 -4.73
N HIS A 81 -6.70 -15.19 -3.66
CA HIS A 81 -8.06 -15.70 -3.71
C HIS A 81 -8.97 -14.65 -4.37
N PRO A 82 -10.00 -15.03 -5.16
CA PRO A 82 -10.89 -14.09 -5.82
C PRO A 82 -11.49 -13.02 -4.89
N LEU A 83 -11.89 -13.41 -3.68
CA LEU A 83 -12.39 -12.46 -2.68
C LEU A 83 -11.33 -11.45 -2.20
N ALA A 84 -10.05 -11.83 -2.14
CA ALA A 84 -8.96 -10.90 -1.82
C ALA A 84 -8.70 -9.92 -2.97
N ILE A 85 -8.80 -10.41 -4.22
CA ILE A 85 -8.69 -9.58 -5.43
C ILE A 85 -9.81 -8.54 -5.48
N LEU A 86 -11.06 -8.97 -5.25
CA LEU A 86 -12.21 -8.06 -5.15
C LEU A 86 -12.05 -7.05 -4.01
N THR A 87 -11.56 -7.51 -2.85
CA THR A 87 -11.26 -6.62 -1.72
C THR A 87 -10.22 -5.57 -2.09
N ALA A 88 -9.15 -5.95 -2.79
CA ALA A 88 -8.13 -5.01 -3.27
C ALA A 88 -8.74 -3.97 -4.21
N ALA A 89 -9.55 -4.40 -5.18
CA ALA A 89 -10.25 -3.51 -6.11
C ALA A 89 -11.13 -2.49 -5.39
N LEU A 90 -11.93 -2.92 -4.42
CA LEU A 90 -12.88 -2.06 -3.72
C LEU A 90 -12.20 -1.15 -2.70
N ALA A 91 -11.17 -1.64 -2.00
CA ALA A 91 -10.46 -0.85 -0.99
C ALA A 91 -9.55 0.22 -1.62
N SER A 92 -8.98 -0.05 -2.80
CA SER A 92 -7.95 0.81 -3.39
C SER A 92 -8.40 2.27 -3.64
N PRO A 93 -9.53 2.56 -4.33
CA PRO A 93 -9.95 3.93 -4.59
C PRO A 93 -10.11 4.79 -3.32
N ILE A 94 -10.52 4.17 -2.21
CA ILE A 94 -10.73 4.82 -0.92
C ILE A 94 -9.41 4.98 -0.18
N THR A 95 -8.61 3.90 -0.08
CA THR A 95 -7.35 3.92 0.66
C THR A 95 -6.29 4.79 0.00
N SER A 96 -6.28 4.92 -1.33
CA SER A 96 -5.38 5.84 -2.04
C SER A 96 -5.61 7.31 -1.69
N LEU A 97 -6.78 7.67 -1.16
CA LEU A 97 -7.10 9.01 -0.63
C LEU A 97 -6.88 9.12 0.88
N ASN A 98 -6.32 8.09 1.54
CA ASN A 98 -6.03 8.11 2.96
C ASN A 98 -4.63 7.54 3.23
N PRO A 99 -3.64 8.38 3.58
CA PRO A 99 -2.25 7.92 3.76
C PRO A 99 -2.05 7.02 4.99
N THR A 100 -3.09 6.83 5.80
CA THR A 100 -3.07 5.93 6.96
C THR A 100 -3.59 4.53 6.65
N LEU A 101 -4.22 4.33 5.49
CA LEU A 101 -4.82 3.06 5.08
C LEU A 101 -4.12 2.53 3.82
N ALA A 102 -4.06 1.20 3.70
CA ALA A 102 -3.45 0.54 2.55
C ALA A 102 -4.37 -0.57 2.03
N ALA A 103 -4.69 -0.55 0.73
CA ALA A 103 -5.59 -1.51 0.09
C ALA A 103 -5.19 -2.98 0.37
N GLY A 104 -3.89 -3.24 0.35
CA GLY A 104 -3.30 -4.53 0.61
C GLY A 104 -3.49 -5.04 2.01
N TRP A 105 -3.66 -4.18 3.03
CA TRP A 105 -4.00 -4.66 4.38
C TRP A 105 -5.36 -5.35 4.40
N PHE A 106 -6.34 -4.77 3.70
CA PHE A 106 -7.67 -5.35 3.57
C PHE A 106 -7.62 -6.63 2.72
N ALA A 107 -6.97 -6.59 1.56
CA ALA A 107 -6.83 -7.76 0.69
C ALA A 107 -6.06 -8.90 1.37
N GLY A 108 -4.97 -8.58 2.06
CA GLY A 108 -4.15 -9.51 2.84
C GLY A 108 -4.91 -10.12 4.02
N ALA A 109 -5.69 -9.32 4.75
CA ALA A 109 -6.54 -9.82 5.83
C ALA A 109 -7.61 -10.80 5.30
N VAL A 110 -8.24 -10.47 4.17
CA VAL A 110 -9.21 -11.36 3.51
C VAL A 110 -8.53 -12.64 3.00
N GLN A 111 -7.36 -12.52 2.37
CA GLN A 111 -6.54 -13.66 1.95
C GLN A 111 -6.20 -14.58 3.13
N MET A 112 -5.74 -14.00 4.25
CA MET A 112 -5.38 -14.74 5.45
C MET A 112 -6.59 -15.41 6.09
N LYS A 113 -7.77 -14.76 6.07
CA LYS A 113 -8.99 -15.32 6.64
C LYS A 113 -9.52 -16.50 5.82
N ILE A 114 -9.52 -16.39 4.50
CA ILE A 114 -10.08 -17.41 3.59
C ILE A 114 -9.09 -18.55 3.33
N ALA A 115 -7.84 -18.21 3.03
CA ALA A 115 -6.77 -19.17 2.77
C ALA A 115 -5.83 -19.24 3.97
N LYS A 116 -6.38 -19.61 5.14
CA LYS A 116 -5.67 -19.59 6.42
C LYS A 116 -4.35 -20.37 6.36
N PRO A 117 -3.22 -19.71 6.66
CA PRO A 117 -1.93 -20.38 6.80
C PRO A 117 -1.92 -21.26 8.05
N THR A 118 -1.28 -22.43 7.95
CA THR A 118 -1.07 -23.33 9.09
C THR A 118 0.25 -22.99 9.82
N SER A 119 0.42 -23.52 11.04
CA SER A 119 1.68 -23.39 11.77
C SER A 119 2.86 -24.00 11.00
N LYS A 120 2.61 -25.07 10.23
CA LYS A 120 3.60 -25.69 9.36
C LYS A 120 3.97 -24.76 8.20
N ASP A 121 2.99 -24.14 7.54
CA ASP A 121 3.25 -23.17 6.47
C ASP A 121 4.14 -22.03 6.96
N LEU A 122 3.91 -21.54 8.19
CA LEU A 122 4.74 -20.51 8.80
C LEU A 122 6.16 -20.99 9.09
N GLN A 123 6.32 -22.17 9.70
CA GLN A 123 7.65 -22.75 9.96
C GLN A 123 8.44 -22.95 8.66
N ASP A 124 7.78 -23.47 7.62
CA ASP A 124 8.41 -23.67 6.32
C ASP A 124 8.72 -22.32 5.63
N PHE A 125 7.87 -21.30 5.79
CA PHE A 125 8.13 -19.97 5.26
C PHE A 125 9.32 -19.28 5.93
N LEU A 126 9.49 -19.43 7.24
CA LEU A 126 10.58 -18.82 8.00
C LEU A 126 11.97 -19.37 7.66
N LYS A 127 12.05 -20.54 7.03
CA LYS A 127 13.33 -21.07 6.52
C LYS A 127 13.89 -20.23 5.36
N LEU A 128 13.00 -19.58 4.59
CA LEU A 128 13.35 -18.69 3.47
C LEU A 128 14.34 -19.31 2.45
N ASP A 129 14.25 -20.63 2.23
CA ASP A 129 15.20 -21.37 1.40
C ASP A 129 15.13 -21.04 -0.10
N SER A 130 14.04 -20.40 -0.57
CA SER A 130 13.88 -20.00 -1.97
C SER A 130 12.92 -18.82 -2.16
N PHE A 131 13.12 -18.04 -3.22
CA PHE A 131 12.17 -16.98 -3.61
C PHE A 131 10.82 -17.53 -4.08
N GLY A 132 10.78 -18.76 -4.61
CA GLY A 132 9.54 -19.40 -5.04
C GLY A 132 8.55 -19.65 -3.90
N LEU A 133 9.04 -19.71 -2.65
CA LEU A 133 8.21 -19.90 -1.46
C LEU A 133 7.14 -18.82 -1.29
N PHE A 134 7.38 -17.60 -1.80
CA PHE A 134 6.39 -16.53 -1.73
C PHE A 134 5.09 -16.87 -2.50
N TRP A 135 5.16 -17.59 -3.61
CA TRP A 135 3.97 -17.99 -4.38
C TRP A 135 3.44 -19.37 -3.99
N SER A 136 4.33 -20.30 -3.62
CA SER A 136 3.94 -21.68 -3.30
C SER A 136 3.37 -21.82 -1.89
N ASN A 137 3.85 -21.05 -0.92
CA ASN A 137 3.42 -21.11 0.47
C ASN A 137 2.27 -20.12 0.76
N ARG A 138 1.34 -20.51 1.66
CA ARG A 138 0.18 -19.68 2.04
C ARG A 138 0.57 -18.39 2.75
N VAL A 139 1.58 -18.41 3.62
CA VAL A 139 2.09 -17.21 4.32
C VAL A 139 2.69 -16.24 3.30
N GLY A 140 3.56 -16.77 2.43
CA GLY A 140 4.14 -15.99 1.33
C GLY A 140 3.08 -15.32 0.47
N ARG A 141 2.00 -16.06 0.14
CA ARG A 141 0.90 -15.55 -0.67
C ARG A 141 0.14 -14.41 0.00
N VAL A 142 -0.09 -14.46 1.30
CA VAL A 142 -0.69 -13.35 2.06
C VAL A 142 0.20 -12.10 1.95
N LEU A 143 1.51 -12.26 2.10
CA LEU A 143 2.47 -11.15 1.99
C LEU A 143 2.50 -10.57 0.58
N LEU A 144 2.53 -11.42 -0.45
CA LEU A 144 2.50 -10.98 -1.85
C LEU A 144 1.20 -10.26 -2.19
N VAL A 145 0.05 -10.79 -1.78
CA VAL A 145 -1.26 -10.14 -2.02
C VAL A 145 -1.26 -8.76 -1.37
N THR A 146 -0.78 -8.65 -0.13
CA THR A 146 -0.68 -7.38 0.59
C THR A 146 0.25 -6.40 -0.16
N ALA A 147 1.45 -6.84 -0.52
CA ALA A 147 2.46 -5.99 -1.14
C ALA A 147 2.06 -5.56 -2.56
N PHE A 148 1.61 -6.48 -3.40
CA PHE A 148 1.27 -6.19 -4.79
C PHE A 148 -0.04 -5.41 -4.91
N ALA A 149 -1.02 -5.63 -4.03
CA ALA A 149 -2.21 -4.77 -3.99
C ALA A 149 -1.84 -3.33 -3.59
N ASN A 150 -0.93 -3.14 -2.63
CA ASN A 150 -0.42 -1.81 -2.26
C ASN A 150 0.34 -1.14 -3.41
N LEU A 151 1.19 -1.92 -4.10
CA LEU A 151 1.92 -1.41 -5.27
C LEU A 151 0.95 -1.01 -6.38
N GLY A 152 -0.01 -1.86 -6.70
CA GLY A 152 -1.07 -1.58 -7.66
C GLY A 152 -1.88 -0.33 -7.30
N SER A 153 -2.29 -0.20 -6.03
CA SER A 153 -2.99 0.98 -5.52
C SER A 153 -2.16 2.26 -5.67
N SER A 154 -0.86 2.19 -5.36
CA SER A 154 0.04 3.35 -5.45
C SER A 154 0.24 3.79 -6.89
N ILE A 155 0.46 2.84 -7.81
CA ILE A 155 0.58 3.11 -9.25
C ILE A 155 -0.74 3.65 -9.79
N GLY A 156 -1.88 3.06 -9.38
CA GLY A 156 -3.21 3.51 -9.79
C GLY A 156 -3.50 4.94 -9.36
N ALA A 157 -3.18 5.31 -8.11
CA ALA A 157 -3.32 6.68 -7.63
C ALA A 157 -2.44 7.66 -8.42
N TYR A 158 -1.19 7.29 -8.71
CA TYR A 158 -0.27 8.12 -9.48
C TYR A 158 -0.74 8.33 -10.93
N LEU A 159 -1.11 7.24 -11.62
CA LEU A 159 -1.59 7.30 -12.99
C LEU A 159 -2.94 8.02 -13.09
N ALA A 160 -3.86 7.80 -12.15
CA ALA A 160 -5.12 8.52 -12.12
C ALA A 160 -4.90 10.01 -11.86
N GLY A 161 -4.10 10.37 -10.86
CA GLY A 161 -3.79 11.77 -10.56
C GLY A 161 -3.16 12.49 -11.76
N THR A 162 -2.21 11.86 -12.43
CA THR A 162 -1.57 12.45 -13.63
C THR A 162 -2.52 12.55 -14.82
N ALA A 163 -3.35 11.53 -15.08
CA ALA A 163 -4.36 11.58 -16.13
C ALA A 163 -5.39 12.68 -15.91
N ILE A 164 -5.88 12.81 -14.67
CA ILE A 164 -6.86 13.83 -14.27
C ILE A 164 -6.27 15.25 -14.40
N ILE A 165 -5.03 15.45 -13.98
CA ILE A 165 -4.36 16.75 -14.16
C ILE A 165 -4.15 17.04 -15.65
N GLY A 166 -3.78 16.03 -16.43
CA GLY A 166 -3.60 16.15 -17.88
C GLY A 166 -4.89 16.57 -18.60
N THR A 167 -6.05 16.06 -18.21
CA THR A 167 -7.34 16.44 -18.81
C THR A 167 -7.79 17.85 -18.46
N LEU A 168 -7.29 18.44 -17.37
CA LEU A 168 -7.66 19.79 -16.91
C LEU A 168 -6.77 20.90 -17.49
N LEU A 169 -5.60 20.55 -18.02
CA LEU A 169 -4.59 21.50 -18.53
C LEU A 169 -4.57 21.58 -20.07
N VAL A 170 -5.39 20.80 -20.76
CA VAL A 170 -5.52 20.74 -22.23
C VAL A 170 -6.90 21.23 -22.61
#